data_AF-S4P3G6-F1
#
_entry.id   AF-S4P3G6-F1
#
_cell.length_a   1.000
_cell.length_b   1.000
_cell.length_c   1.000
_cell.angle_alpha   90.00
_cell.angle_beta   90.00
_cell.angle_gamma   90.00
#
_symmetry.space_group_name_H-M   'P 1'
#
loop_
_entity.id
_entity.type
_entity.pdbx_description
1 polymer ?
#
loop_
_entity_poly.entity_id
_entity_poly.type
_entity_poly.pdbx_seq_one_letter_code
_entity_poly.pdbx_strand_id
1 'polypeptide(L)'
;MCLSEIIRNDTITRRKHTIYKECRQQLRSQLFQQKENIDLDPDLKEACKKDLLEFCPSVQHGESAALECLQTAKGKLSDGCKKAIFVLRKQEFSDNGIDYHLVTTCNDMIDLYCHNTEPTIILDCLKAHRHETDFDNNCK
;
A
#
# COMPACT_ATOMS: atom_id res chain seq x y z
N MET A 1 21.46 3.94 -4.04
CA MET A 1 20.29 4.68 -3.52
C MET A 1 19.19 4.62 -4.56
N CYS A 2 18.02 4.11 -4.19
CA CYS A 2 16.88 4.00 -5.10
C CYS A 2 16.02 5.27 -5.05
N LEU A 3 15.43 5.66 -6.18
CA LEU A 3 14.55 6.84 -6.25
C LEU A 3 13.35 6.73 -5.31
N SER A 4 12.81 5.52 -5.16
CA SER A 4 11.74 5.17 -4.23
C SER A 4 12.14 5.42 -2.77
N GLU A 5 13.40 5.16 -2.40
CA GLU A 5 13.90 5.40 -1.05
C GLU A 5 14.04 6.90 -0.76
N ILE A 6 14.48 7.70 -1.74
CA ILE A 6 14.57 9.16 -1.59
C ILE A 6 13.18 9.74 -1.34
N ILE A 7 12.20 9.37 -2.16
CA ILE A 7 10.81 9.84 -2.01
C ILE A 7 10.21 9.37 -0.68
N ARG A 8 10.42 8.10 -0.31
CA ARG A 8 9.98 7.56 0.97
C ARG A 8 10.60 8.32 2.13
N ASN A 9 11.91 8.53 2.12
CA ASN A 9 12.63 9.21 3.19
C ASN A 9 12.23 10.68 3.29
N ASP A 10 12.08 11.40 2.18
CA ASP A 10 11.59 12.79 2.18
C ASP A 10 10.19 12.87 2.83
N THR A 11 9.33 11.90 2.50
CA THR A 11 7.97 11.79 3.06
C THR A 11 8.01 11.50 4.56
N ILE A 12 8.78 10.49 4.99
CA ILE A 12 8.89 10.07 6.40
C ILE A 12 9.51 11.17 7.26
N THR A 13 10.56 11.82 6.76
CA THR A 13 11.33 12.82 7.51
C THR A 13 10.78 14.24 7.39
N ARG A 14 9.61 14.41 6.76
CA ARG A 14 8.96 15.71 6.48
C ARG A 14 9.90 16.73 5.84
N ARG A 15 10.85 16.26 5.01
CA ARG A 15 11.77 17.13 4.28
C ARG A 15 11.07 17.74 3.07
N LYS A 16 11.50 18.94 2.69
CA LYS A 16 11.06 19.53 1.42
C LYS A 16 11.42 18.59 0.29
N HIS A 17 10.39 18.05 -0.39
CA HIS A 17 10.60 17.15 -1.51
C HIS A 17 11.49 17.79 -2.58
N THR A 18 12.57 17.10 -2.93
CA THR A 18 13.55 17.55 -3.93
C THR A 18 13.15 17.18 -5.36
N ILE A 19 12.29 16.18 -5.52
CA ILE A 19 11.79 15.66 -6.80
C ILE A 19 10.44 16.31 -7.12
N TYR A 20 10.21 16.74 -8.36
CA TYR A 20 8.95 17.34 -8.80
C TYR A 20 7.72 16.44 -8.59
N LYS A 21 6.56 17.04 -8.37
CA LYS A 21 5.30 16.33 -8.07
C LYS A 21 4.93 15.33 -9.17
N GLU A 22 5.07 15.74 -10.41
CA GLU A 22 4.75 14.97 -11.62
C GLU A 22 5.64 13.72 -11.70
N CYS A 23 6.93 13.85 -11.43
CA CYS A 23 7.85 12.71 -11.39
C CYS A 23 7.50 11.73 -10.26
N ARG A 24 7.10 12.22 -9.08
CA ARG A 24 6.63 11.36 -7.98
C ARG A 24 5.36 10.59 -8.37
N GLN A 25 4.42 11.25 -9.06
CA GLN A 25 3.20 10.63 -9.55
C GLN A 25 3.48 9.55 -10.61
N GLN A 26 4.34 9.84 -11.58
CA GLN A 26 4.74 8.87 -12.60
C GLN A 26 5.44 7.66 -11.98
N LEU A 27 6.37 7.88 -11.05
CA LEU A 27 7.02 6.78 -10.35
C LEU A 27 6.02 5.93 -9.58
N ARG A 28 5.06 6.55 -8.88
CA ARG A 28 3.99 5.82 -8.19
C ARG A 28 3.17 4.97 -9.16
N SER A 29 2.80 5.51 -10.31
CA SER A 29 2.09 4.78 -11.36
C SER A 29 2.89 3.58 -11.86
N GLN A 30 4.19 3.77 -12.15
CA GLN A 30 5.06 2.69 -12.62
C GLN A 30 5.28 1.61 -11.56
N LEU A 31 5.47 2.00 -10.29
CA LEU A 31 5.62 1.05 -9.19
C LEU A 31 4.32 0.28 -8.94
N PHE A 32 3.17 0.91 -9.13
CA PHE A 32 1.87 0.24 -9.05
C PHE A 32 1.72 -0.81 -10.16
N GLN A 33 1.91 -0.41 -11.43
CA GLN A 33 1.86 -1.34 -12.57
C GLN A 33 2.83 -2.52 -12.43
N GLN A 34 4.00 -2.30 -11.83
CA GLN A 34 4.94 -3.40 -11.55
C GLN A 34 4.41 -4.38 -10.51
N LYS A 35 3.77 -3.90 -9.44
CA LYS A 35 3.17 -4.75 -8.39
C LYS A 35 1.98 -5.57 -8.89
N GLU A 36 1.27 -5.06 -9.89
CA GLU A 36 0.16 -5.76 -10.54
C GLU A 36 0.60 -6.96 -11.37
N ASN A 37 1.88 -7.03 -11.73
CA ASN A 37 2.43 -8.14 -12.50
C ASN A 37 3.03 -9.20 -11.57
N ILE A 38 2.35 -10.35 -11.47
CA ILE A 38 2.81 -11.48 -10.66
C ILE A 38 4.20 -11.99 -11.08
N ASP A 39 4.62 -11.77 -12.33
CA ASP A 39 5.96 -12.17 -12.79
C ASP A 39 7.10 -11.34 -12.16
N LEU A 40 6.77 -10.17 -11.62
CA LEU A 40 7.73 -9.27 -10.97
C LEU A 40 7.84 -9.50 -9.46
N ASP A 41 7.05 -10.42 -8.90
CA ASP A 41 7.12 -10.88 -7.52
C ASP A 41 7.46 -12.39 -7.48
N PRO A 42 8.74 -12.76 -7.33
CA PRO A 42 9.17 -14.17 -7.39
C PRO A 42 8.57 -15.01 -6.25
N ASP A 43 8.36 -14.44 -5.07
CA ASP A 43 7.81 -15.15 -3.92
C ASP A 43 6.33 -15.47 -4.14
N LEU A 44 5.56 -14.48 -4.61
CA LEU A 44 4.15 -14.66 -4.97
C LEU A 44 3.98 -15.63 -6.14
N LYS A 45 4.80 -15.47 -7.18
CA LYS A 45 4.76 -16.34 -8.37
C LYS A 45 5.00 -17.79 -8.00
N GLU A 46 6.03 -18.08 -7.20
CA GLU A 46 6.33 -19.46 -6.83
C GLU A 46 5.25 -20.05 -5.93
N ALA A 47 4.70 -19.26 -5.00
CA ALA A 47 3.59 -19.69 -4.15
C ALA A 47 2.31 -20.02 -4.94
N CYS A 48 2.03 -19.28 -6.01
CA CYS A 48 0.82 -19.43 -6.83
C CYS A 48 1.02 -20.21 -8.14
N LYS A 49 2.22 -20.70 -8.42
CA LYS A 49 2.58 -21.31 -9.72
C LYS A 49 1.66 -22.46 -10.14
N LYS A 50 1.36 -23.37 -9.21
CA LYS A 50 0.48 -24.52 -9.48
C LYS A 50 -0.95 -24.07 -9.71
N ASP A 51 -1.43 -23.16 -8.86
CA ASP A 51 -2.78 -22.59 -8.95
C ASP A 51 -2.99 -21.80 -10.24
N LEU A 52 -1.98 -21.08 -10.74
CA LEU A 52 -2.02 -20.40 -12.04
C LEU A 52 -2.17 -21.40 -13.19
N LEU A 53 -1.42 -22.49 -13.18
CA LEU A 53 -1.50 -23.52 -14.22
C LEU A 53 -2.84 -24.26 -14.20
N GLU A 54 -3.42 -24.47 -13.02
CA GLU A 54 -4.66 -25.22 -12.85
C GLU A 54 -5.91 -24.37 -13.12
N PHE A 55 -5.94 -23.12 -12.62
CA PHE A 55 -7.14 -22.28 -12.65
C PHE A 55 -7.06 -21.12 -13.63
N CYS A 56 -5.86 -20.67 -14.01
CA CYS A 56 -5.63 -19.47 -14.83
C CYS A 56 -4.67 -19.70 -16.03
N PRO A 57 -4.72 -20.83 -16.77
CA PRO A 57 -3.67 -21.22 -17.72
C PRO A 57 -3.54 -20.32 -18.97
N SER A 58 -4.57 -19.52 -19.28
CA SER A 58 -4.60 -18.65 -20.47
C SER A 58 -4.70 -17.16 -20.12
N VAL A 59 -4.48 -16.82 -18.84
CA VAL A 59 -4.56 -15.43 -18.38
C VAL A 59 -3.21 -14.76 -18.58
N GLN A 60 -3.23 -13.50 -19.03
CA GLN A 60 -2.01 -12.71 -19.12
C GLN A 60 -1.54 -12.30 -17.71
N HIS A 61 -0.23 -12.33 -17.47
CA HIS A 61 0.31 -12.07 -16.14
C HIS A 61 0.47 -10.58 -15.81
N GLY A 62 0.34 -9.69 -16.81
CA GLY A 62 0.33 -8.23 -16.62
C GLY A 62 -1.04 -7.68 -16.23
N GLU A 63 -1.06 -6.38 -15.89
CA GLU A 63 -2.29 -5.61 -15.64
C GLU A 63 -3.25 -6.26 -14.62
N SER A 64 -2.71 -6.88 -13.57
CA SER A 64 -3.48 -7.54 -12.50
C SER A 64 -4.30 -8.77 -12.91
N ALA A 65 -4.38 -9.13 -14.19
CA ALA A 65 -5.33 -10.14 -14.66
C ALA A 65 -5.10 -11.54 -14.02
N ALA A 66 -3.85 -11.94 -13.84
CA ALA A 66 -3.52 -13.19 -13.14
C ALA A 66 -3.97 -13.15 -11.65
N LEU A 67 -3.78 -12.02 -10.97
CA LEU A 67 -4.19 -11.85 -9.57
C LEU A 67 -5.71 -11.85 -9.43
N GLU A 68 -6.42 -11.21 -10.36
CA GLU A 68 -7.88 -11.22 -10.41
C GLU A 68 -8.42 -12.63 -10.64
N CYS A 69 -7.84 -13.36 -11.60
CA CYS A 69 -8.22 -14.74 -11.86
C CYS A 69 -8.06 -15.61 -10.60
N LEU A 70 -6.89 -15.56 -9.95
CA LEU A 70 -6.66 -16.31 -8.70
C LEU A 70 -7.66 -15.94 -7.61
N GLN A 71 -8.05 -14.67 -7.50
CA GLN A 71 -9.06 -14.23 -6.52
C GLN A 71 -10.46 -14.78 -6.81
N THR A 72 -10.85 -14.93 -8.07
CA THR A 72 -12.12 -15.62 -8.39
C THR A 72 -12.08 -17.10 -8.01
N ALA A 73 -10.89 -17.72 -8.07
CA ALA A 73 -10.66 -19.11 -7.68
C ALA A 73 -10.35 -19.30 -6.17
N LYS A 74 -10.49 -18.26 -5.32
CA LYS A 74 -10.02 -18.23 -3.92
C LYS A 74 -10.42 -19.44 -3.05
N GLY A 75 -11.58 -20.06 -3.33
CA GLY A 75 -12.01 -21.28 -2.62
C GLY A 75 -11.21 -22.55 -2.94
N LYS A 76 -10.54 -22.59 -4.10
CA LYS A 76 -9.83 -23.76 -4.64
C LYS A 76 -8.31 -23.62 -4.62
N LEU A 77 -7.80 -22.42 -4.36
CA LEU A 77 -6.37 -22.16 -4.27
C LEU A 77 -5.69 -22.96 -3.16
N SER A 78 -4.42 -23.28 -3.35
CA SER A 78 -3.54 -23.77 -2.29
C SER A 78 -3.43 -22.76 -1.13
N ASP A 79 -3.18 -23.27 0.08
CA ASP A 79 -3.01 -22.40 1.27
C ASP A 79 -1.80 -21.47 1.14
N GLY A 80 -0.75 -21.92 0.43
CA GLY A 80 0.42 -21.11 0.11
C GLY A 80 0.06 -19.88 -0.72
N CYS A 81 -0.64 -20.09 -1.84
CA CYS A 81 -1.07 -18.99 -2.71
C CYS A 81 -2.10 -18.07 -2.02
N LYS A 82 -3.06 -18.63 -1.27
CA LYS A 82 -4.01 -17.82 -0.48
C LYS A 82 -3.29 -16.88 0.48
N LYS A 83 -2.29 -17.39 1.20
CA LYS A 83 -1.51 -16.59 2.15
C LYS A 83 -0.70 -15.52 1.44
N ALA A 84 -0.05 -15.84 0.32
CA ALA A 84 0.73 -14.88 -0.45
C ALA A 84 -0.14 -13.74 -0.99
N ILE A 85 -1.29 -14.05 -1.62
CA ILE A 85 -2.25 -13.03 -2.08
C ILE A 85 -2.77 -12.18 -0.92
N PHE A 86 -3.03 -12.78 0.24
CA PHE A 86 -3.47 -12.04 1.42
C PHE A 86 -2.41 -11.05 1.90
N VAL A 87 -1.13 -11.45 1.92
CA VAL A 87 -0.03 -10.57 2.30
C VAL A 87 0.11 -9.41 1.30
N LEU A 88 0.07 -9.69 -0.01
CA LEU A 88 0.11 -8.67 -1.05
C LEU A 88 -1.03 -7.65 -0.87
N ARG A 89 -2.27 -8.13 -0.74
CA ARG A 89 -3.45 -7.29 -0.49
C ARG A 89 -3.30 -6.44 0.77
N LYS A 90 -2.77 -7.02 1.85
CA LYS A 90 -2.50 -6.28 3.10
C LYS A 90 -1.51 -5.15 2.87
N GLN A 91 -0.50 -5.37 2.01
CA GLN A 91 0.45 -4.33 1.63
C GLN A 91 -0.21 -3.24 0.79
N GLU A 92 -1.15 -3.55 -0.11
CA GLU A 92 -1.91 -2.53 -0.86
C GLU A 92 -2.70 -1.57 0.05
N PHE A 93 -3.27 -2.09 1.14
CA PHE A 93 -3.94 -1.25 2.16
C PHE A 93 -2.96 -0.44 3.01
N SER A 94 -1.72 -0.91 3.15
CA SER A 94 -0.64 -0.22 3.87
C SER A 94 0.17 0.71 2.96
N ASP A 95 0.03 0.62 1.64
CA ASP A 95 0.76 1.41 0.66
C ASP A 95 0.04 2.74 0.38
N ASN A 96 0.28 3.73 1.23
CA ASN A 96 0.59 5.10 0.81
C ASN A 96 -0.49 5.90 0.03
N GLY A 97 -1.76 5.50 0.04
CA GLY A 97 -2.90 6.36 -0.35
C GLY A 97 -3.65 6.90 0.86
N ILE A 98 -3.88 6.02 1.83
CA ILE A 98 -4.69 6.30 3.02
C ILE A 98 -3.87 7.10 4.06
N ASP A 99 -2.55 6.88 4.16
CA ASP A 99 -1.69 7.65 5.07
C ASP A 99 -1.37 9.07 4.58
N TYR A 100 -1.18 9.31 3.27
CA TYR A 100 -0.81 10.66 2.82
C TYR A 100 -1.95 11.64 3.03
N HIS A 101 -3.18 11.29 2.63
CA HIS A 101 -4.35 12.14 2.81
C HIS A 101 -4.66 12.29 4.31
N LEU A 102 -4.63 11.20 5.09
CA LEU A 102 -4.82 11.27 6.54
C LEU A 102 -3.79 12.20 7.18
N VAL A 103 -2.50 12.02 6.92
CA VAL A 103 -1.44 12.84 7.52
C VAL A 103 -1.50 14.28 7.04
N THR A 104 -1.90 14.55 5.78
CA THR A 104 -2.08 15.95 5.33
C THR A 104 -3.32 16.62 5.89
N THR A 105 -4.44 15.91 5.98
CA THR A 105 -5.69 16.46 6.55
C THR A 105 -5.62 16.60 8.07
N CYS A 106 -4.97 15.65 8.74
CA CYS A 106 -4.87 15.58 10.20
C CYS A 106 -3.55 16.13 10.75
N ASN A 107 -2.74 16.83 9.95
CA ASN A 107 -1.37 17.20 10.34
C ASN A 107 -1.34 17.94 11.69
N ASP A 108 -2.23 18.92 11.86
CA ASP A 108 -2.30 19.72 13.07
C ASP A 108 -2.76 18.88 14.28
N MET A 109 -3.63 17.89 14.05
CA MET A 109 -4.09 16.96 15.09
C MET A 109 -3.01 15.97 15.49
N ILE A 110 -2.21 15.53 14.52
CA ILE A 110 -1.06 14.66 14.75
C ILE A 110 -0.04 15.41 15.62
N ASP A 111 0.27 16.65 15.28
CA ASP A 111 1.25 17.43 16.04
C ASP A 111 0.72 17.81 17.44
N LEU A 112 -0.59 18.04 17.59
CA LEU A 112 -1.22 18.39 18.87
C LEU A 112 -1.35 17.17 19.81
N TYR A 113 -1.84 16.04 19.31
CA TYR A 113 -2.21 14.88 20.15
C TYR A 113 -1.27 13.69 20.02
N CYS A 114 -0.59 13.52 18.88
CA CYS A 114 0.12 12.28 18.51
C CYS A 114 1.60 12.48 18.13
N HIS A 115 2.23 13.57 18.57
CA HIS A 115 3.60 13.94 18.14
C HIS A 115 4.69 12.91 18.50
N ASN A 116 4.47 12.06 19.51
CA ASN A 116 5.40 11.00 19.93
C ASN A 116 4.92 9.58 19.57
N THR A 117 3.92 9.47 18.70
CA THR A 117 3.29 8.20 18.32
C THR A 117 3.98 7.63 17.08
N GLU A 118 4.27 6.33 17.06
CA GLU A 118 4.87 5.69 15.88
C GLU A 118 3.94 5.80 14.66
N PRO A 119 4.47 6.03 13.44
CA PRO A 119 3.65 6.19 12.23
C PRO A 119 2.68 5.03 11.98
N THR A 120 3.06 3.82 12.36
CA THR A 120 2.27 2.58 12.20
C THR A 120 1.00 2.54 13.04
N ILE A 121 0.90 3.35 14.10
CA ILE A 121 -0.24 3.37 15.05
C ILE A 121 -0.88 4.77 15.16
N ILE A 122 -0.48 5.71 14.29
CA ILE A 122 -0.91 7.11 14.36
C ILE A 122 -2.42 7.28 14.17
N LEU A 123 -3.02 6.45 13.32
CA LEU A 123 -4.46 6.42 13.09
C LEU A 123 -5.24 6.04 14.35
N ASP A 124 -4.70 5.13 15.16
CA ASP A 124 -5.36 4.71 16.40
C ASP A 124 -5.28 5.79 17.49
N CYS A 125 -4.15 6.53 17.53
CA CYS A 125 -4.04 7.72 18.36
C CYS A 125 -5.06 8.81 17.96
N LEU A 126 -5.19 9.13 16.67
CA LEU A 126 -6.17 10.12 16.19
C LEU A 126 -7.61 9.73 16.55
N LYS A 127 -7.98 8.45 16.42
CA LYS A 127 -9.30 7.95 16.81
C LYS A 127 -9.57 8.14 18.31
N ALA A 128 -8.55 7.96 19.16
CA ALA A 128 -8.70 8.14 20.60
C ALA A 128 -9.03 9.59 20.98
N HIS A 129 -8.52 10.56 20.22
CA HIS A 129 -8.71 12.01 20.46
C HIS A 129 -9.80 12.66 19.61
N ARG A 130 -10.51 11.90 18.77
CA ARG A 130 -11.53 12.40 17.82
C ARG A 130 -12.62 13.29 18.42
N HIS A 131 -12.92 13.11 19.71
CA HIS A 131 -14.01 13.81 20.40
C HIS A 131 -13.53 15.05 21.19
N GLU A 132 -12.24 15.38 21.14
CA GLU A 132 -11.70 16.57 21.80
C GLU A 132 -12.25 17.85 21.15
N THR A 133 -12.38 18.90 21.95
CA THR A 133 -12.97 20.18 21.52
C THR A 133 -12.13 20.86 20.44
N ASP A 134 -10.81 20.77 20.54
CA ASP A 134 -9.87 21.36 19.59
C ASP A 134 -9.52 20.39 18.45
N PHE A 135 -10.26 19.28 18.32
CA PHE A 135 -10.06 18.32 17.24
C PHE A 135 -10.73 18.80 15.95
N ASP A 136 -9.95 19.00 14.89
CA ASP A 136 -10.43 19.47 13.59
C ASP A 136 -11.48 18.51 13.01
N ASN A 137 -12.64 19.04 12.63
CA ASN A 137 -13.73 18.29 12.02
C ASN A 137 -13.35 17.67 10.68
N ASN A 138 -12.40 18.23 9.93
CA ASN A 138 -11.93 17.63 8.69
C ASN A 138 -11.10 16.36 8.93
N CYS A 139 -10.59 16.18 10.16
CA CYS A 139 -9.83 15.02 10.60
C CYS A 139 -10.69 13.98 11.35
N LYS A 140 -11.99 14.25 11.55
CA LYS A 140 -12.93 13.34 12.24
C LYS A 140 -13.48 12.26 11.32
#